data_AF-A0A749L519-F1
#
_entry.id   AF-A0A749L519-F1
#
_cell.length_a   1.000
_cell.length_b   1.000
_cell.length_c   1.000
_cell.angle_alpha   90.00
_cell.angle_beta   90.00
_cell.angle_gamma   90.00
#
_symmetry.space_group_name_H-M   'P 1'
#
loop_
_entity.id
_entity.type
_entity.pdbx_description
1 polymer ?
#
loop_
_entity_poly.entity_id
_entity_poly.type
_entity_poly.pdbx_seq_one_letter_code
_entity_poly.pdbx_strand_id
1 'polypeptide(L)'
;MSARVPIRGTGTEQAVVAVKGRNGSRAKGLPHCADTPMATVDENVNGRTVVGSAKPFPITKRQVWEAYKRVRANRGAAGVDGQTLASFDENAVGNLYKIWNRLASGSYMPSAVRCVEIPKSDGGKRPLGIPTVSDRIAQMVVKQALEPVLEAVFHDDSFGYRPGKSAHNAIAQTRKRCWKYDWVVEIDIKGFFDNIDHDLLMKAVRHHTQERWVVMYVERWLKAPVQMLDGTIEGRAKGTPQGGVISPLLANLFLHYVFDMWMQRCHQDIPFERYADDAVCHCRSQEQAETLMYNLRQRFAQCGLELHPQKTQIVYCKDTDRRRNYPKTSFDFLGYTFRPRLSKNRWGKTFVNFSPAMSAKAGKLMRQEIRDWNLQNRSDKSLVDLARMFNAKIRGWVNYYSAFYKSALYPTLRQIDRKLVLWLTRKYKRLRGHRRRASHWLARVARKDTRLFAHWSLLWGQASMGRAG
;
A
#
# COMPACT_ATOMS: atom_id res chain seq x y z
N MET A 1 -41.23 37.83 -6.90
CA MET A 1 -40.11 37.45 -7.78
C MET A 1 -39.30 36.36 -7.06
N SER A 2 -39.77 35.14 -6.84
CA SER A 2 -40.10 34.04 -7.76
C SER A 2 -39.08 33.83 -8.89
N ALA A 3 -38.08 32.98 -8.63
CA ALA A 3 -37.43 32.15 -9.64
C ALA A 3 -36.90 30.88 -8.94
N ARG A 4 -37.76 29.85 -8.90
CA ARG A 4 -37.41 28.44 -8.66
C ARG A 4 -36.80 27.88 -9.94
N VAL A 5 -35.70 27.14 -9.84
CA VAL A 5 -35.17 26.26 -10.91
C VAL A 5 -34.63 24.98 -10.21
N PRO A 6 -34.82 23.78 -10.79
CA PRO A 6 -35.48 22.68 -10.08
C PRO A 6 -34.62 21.46 -9.72
N ILE A 7 -35.21 20.62 -8.87
CA ILE A 7 -34.85 19.23 -8.58
C ILE A 7 -35.45 18.32 -9.66
N ARG A 8 -34.62 17.46 -10.27
CA ARG A 8 -34.90 16.15 -10.93
C ARG A 8 -33.52 15.54 -11.21
N GLY A 9 -33.23 14.24 -11.16
CA GLY A 9 -34.01 13.04 -10.98
C GLY A 9 -33.05 11.84 -11.13
N THR A 10 -33.43 10.73 -10.53
CA THR A 10 -32.76 9.43 -10.52
C THR A 10 -32.71 8.74 -11.88
N GLY A 11 -31.63 8.01 -12.18
CA GLY A 11 -31.51 7.02 -13.25
C GLY A 11 -30.04 6.59 -13.39
N THR A 12 -29.58 5.51 -12.75
CA THR A 12 -29.54 4.12 -13.26
C THR A 12 -29.51 4.00 -14.78
N GLU A 13 -28.31 3.92 -15.35
CA GLU A 13 -28.07 3.24 -16.63
C GLU A 13 -27.10 2.08 -16.40
N GLN A 14 -27.68 0.88 -16.39
CA GLN A 14 -26.98 -0.37 -16.60
C GLN A 14 -26.73 -0.53 -18.09
N ALA A 15 -25.48 -0.71 -18.50
CA ALA A 15 -25.17 -1.15 -19.86
C ALA A 15 -25.44 -2.66 -19.95
N VAL A 16 -26.56 -3.01 -20.60
CA VAL A 16 -26.88 -4.33 -21.11
C VAL A 16 -26.30 -4.42 -22.52
N VAL A 17 -25.35 -5.34 -22.77
CA VAL A 17 -25.04 -5.78 -24.14
C VAL A 17 -24.98 -7.30 -24.18
N ALA A 18 -26.09 -7.83 -24.69
CA ALA A 18 -26.28 -9.02 -25.53
C ALA A 18 -25.25 -10.15 -25.49
N VAL A 19 -25.69 -11.26 -24.89
CA VAL A 19 -25.29 -12.63 -25.22
C VAL A 19 -25.92 -13.01 -26.56
N LYS A 20 -25.14 -13.50 -27.53
CA LYS A 20 -25.67 -14.25 -28.68
C LYS A 20 -25.05 -15.64 -28.71
N GLY A 21 -25.94 -16.62 -28.81
CA GLY A 21 -25.68 -18.04 -28.59
C GLY A 21 -24.96 -18.76 -29.73
N ARG A 22 -24.48 -19.95 -29.34
CA ARG A 22 -23.75 -20.97 -30.10
C ARG A 22 -24.53 -21.51 -31.30
N ASN A 23 -23.79 -21.96 -32.31
CA ASN A 23 -24.00 -23.27 -32.92
C ASN A 23 -22.64 -23.81 -33.40
N GLY A 24 -22.42 -25.10 -33.18
CA GLY A 24 -21.14 -25.78 -33.44
C GLY A 24 -21.21 -26.79 -34.55
N SER A 25 -20.03 -27.26 -34.97
CA SER A 25 -19.84 -28.56 -35.63
C SER A 25 -18.35 -28.94 -35.65
N ARG A 26 -18.10 -30.20 -35.29
CA ARG A 26 -16.84 -30.97 -35.31
C ARG A 26 -16.09 -30.89 -36.66
N ALA A 27 -14.75 -30.92 -36.64
CA ALA A 27 -13.94 -32.10 -37.01
C ALA A 27 -12.42 -31.81 -37.14
N LYS A 28 -11.62 -32.73 -36.57
CA LYS A 28 -10.35 -33.35 -37.03
C LYS A 28 -9.14 -32.49 -37.52
N GLY A 29 -7.98 -32.81 -36.95
CA GLY A 29 -6.76 -33.10 -37.72
C GLY A 29 -5.63 -32.05 -37.73
N LEU A 30 -4.52 -32.39 -37.08
CA LEU A 30 -3.16 -31.84 -37.31
C LEU A 30 -2.73 -32.06 -38.78
N PRO A 31 -1.84 -31.22 -39.38
CA PRO A 31 -0.41 -31.37 -39.13
C PRO A 31 0.43 -30.09 -39.07
N HIS A 32 1.64 -30.32 -38.59
CA HIS A 32 2.82 -29.47 -38.51
C HIS A 32 3.33 -29.08 -39.91
N CYS A 33 3.64 -27.79 -40.15
CA CYS A 33 4.59 -27.34 -41.17
C CYS A 33 5.21 -26.01 -40.72
N ALA A 34 6.54 -25.95 -40.75
CA ALA A 34 7.34 -24.74 -40.59
C ALA A 34 7.22 -23.89 -41.85
N ASP A 35 7.07 -22.57 -41.71
CA ASP A 35 7.34 -21.62 -42.78
C ASP A 35 7.89 -20.29 -42.26
N THR A 36 8.97 -19.89 -42.92
CA THR A 36 9.77 -18.67 -42.84
C THR A 36 8.92 -17.43 -43.20
N PRO A 37 9.22 -16.21 -42.70
CA PRO A 37 8.25 -15.11 -42.76
C PRO A 37 8.12 -14.53 -44.17
N MET A 38 6.91 -14.62 -44.75
CA MET A 38 6.55 -13.86 -45.95
C MET A 38 6.38 -12.38 -45.60
N ALA A 39 7.07 -11.56 -46.38
CA ALA A 39 6.93 -10.11 -46.41
C ALA A 39 5.47 -9.72 -46.72
N THR A 40 4.93 -8.81 -45.92
CA THR A 40 3.64 -8.16 -46.18
C THR A 40 3.75 -7.27 -47.41
N VAL A 41 2.88 -7.51 -48.38
CA VAL A 41 2.71 -6.67 -49.58
C VAL A 41 2.00 -5.39 -49.18
N ASP A 42 2.61 -4.24 -49.45
CA ASP A 42 2.04 -2.90 -49.24
C ASP A 42 1.02 -2.59 -50.35
N GLU A 43 -0.23 -2.32 -49.98
CA GLU A 43 -1.22 -1.72 -50.88
C GLU A 43 -0.96 -0.21 -51.03
N ASN A 44 -0.82 0.21 -52.28
CA ASN A 44 -0.36 1.54 -52.67
C ASN A 44 -1.58 2.41 -53.00
N VAL A 45 -1.98 3.31 -52.08
CA VAL A 45 -2.93 4.39 -52.35
C VAL A 45 -2.34 5.71 -51.85
N ASN A 46 -2.08 6.64 -52.77
CA ASN A 46 -1.71 8.05 -52.56
C ASN A 46 -0.30 8.42 -52.09
N GLY A 47 0.76 7.80 -52.62
CA GLY A 47 2.07 8.47 -52.83
C GLY A 47 2.76 9.10 -51.59
N ARG A 48 2.34 8.72 -50.39
CA ARG A 48 2.99 9.03 -49.11
C ARG A 48 3.15 7.72 -48.39
N THR A 49 4.35 7.14 -48.51
CA THR A 49 4.80 6.07 -47.63
C THR A 49 4.70 6.61 -46.21
N VAL A 50 3.70 6.18 -45.45
CA VAL A 50 3.65 6.42 -44.02
C VAL A 50 4.79 5.60 -43.44
N VAL A 51 5.93 6.25 -43.24
CA VAL A 51 7.08 5.64 -42.58
C VAL A 51 6.58 5.10 -41.26
N GLY A 52 6.44 3.77 -41.15
CA GLY A 52 6.22 3.09 -39.89
C GLY A 52 7.26 3.61 -38.90
N SER A 53 6.78 4.17 -37.78
CA SER A 53 7.55 4.76 -36.68
C SER A 53 9.06 4.42 -36.72
N ALA A 54 9.92 5.42 -36.99
CA ALA A 54 11.38 5.28 -37.07
C ALA A 54 12.09 4.82 -35.77
N LYS A 55 11.35 4.38 -34.75
CA LYS A 55 11.86 3.94 -33.46
C LYS A 55 11.53 2.46 -33.22
N PRO A 56 12.47 1.67 -32.68
CA PRO A 56 12.31 0.22 -32.49
C PRO A 56 11.23 -0.17 -31.46
N PHE A 57 10.86 0.71 -30.54
CA PHE A 57 9.85 0.43 -29.52
C PHE A 57 8.66 1.40 -29.60
N PRO A 58 7.41 0.91 -29.41
CA PRO A 58 6.18 1.68 -29.56
C PRO A 58 5.88 2.58 -28.35
N ILE A 59 6.90 3.25 -27.81
CA ILE A 59 6.76 4.16 -26.67
C ILE A 59 6.47 5.55 -27.21
N THR A 60 5.31 6.09 -26.87
CA THR A 60 4.85 7.41 -27.34
C THR A 60 5.26 8.53 -26.38
N LYS A 61 5.41 9.76 -26.91
CA LYS A 61 5.62 10.97 -26.09
C LYS A 61 4.50 11.16 -25.07
N ARG A 62 3.27 10.81 -25.43
CA ARG A 62 2.09 10.89 -24.56
C ARG A 62 2.22 9.97 -23.35
N GLN A 63 2.68 8.73 -23.52
CA GLN A 63 2.92 7.81 -22.38
C GLN A 63 3.96 8.39 -21.40
N VAL A 64 5.05 8.95 -21.91
CA VAL A 64 6.08 9.59 -21.06
C VAL A 64 5.52 10.80 -20.32
N TRP A 65 4.69 11.61 -20.97
CA TRP A 65 4.01 12.75 -20.34
C TRP A 65 3.05 12.33 -19.22
N GLU A 66 2.21 11.32 -19.45
CA GLU A 66 1.29 10.80 -18.42
C GLU A 66 2.04 10.15 -17.26
N ALA A 67 3.14 9.46 -17.54
CA ALA A 67 4.04 8.93 -16.52
C ALA A 67 4.63 10.06 -15.65
N TYR A 68 5.10 11.15 -16.28
CA TYR A 68 5.62 12.32 -15.57
C TYR A 68 4.57 12.97 -14.66
N LYS A 69 3.33 13.15 -15.11
CA LYS A 69 2.25 13.68 -14.26
C LYS A 69 2.08 12.87 -12.97
N ARG A 70 2.12 11.53 -13.06
CA ARG A 70 2.02 10.65 -11.89
C ARG A 70 3.24 10.79 -10.96
N VAL A 71 4.45 10.88 -11.51
CA VAL A 71 5.67 11.08 -10.71
C VAL A 71 5.67 12.43 -10.00
N ARG A 72 5.24 13.49 -10.70
CA ARG A 72 5.12 14.85 -10.16
C ARG A 72 4.14 14.92 -9.00
N ALA A 73 3.00 14.24 -9.11
CA ALA A 73 2.00 14.18 -8.03
C ALA A 73 2.56 13.59 -6.72
N ASN A 74 3.54 12.69 -6.80
CA ASN A 74 4.14 12.03 -5.63
C ASN A 74 5.17 12.90 -4.88
N ARG A 75 5.63 14.02 -5.46
CA ARG A 75 6.58 14.97 -4.84
C ARG A 75 7.85 14.32 -4.23
N GLY A 76 8.40 13.32 -4.92
CA GLY A 76 9.56 12.57 -4.45
C GLY A 76 10.86 13.38 -4.40
N ALA A 77 11.78 13.00 -3.50
CA ALA A 77 13.10 13.62 -3.34
C ALA A 77 14.03 13.40 -4.55
N ALA A 78 15.12 14.16 -4.63
CA ALA A 78 16.14 14.00 -5.68
C ALA A 78 16.91 12.67 -5.56
N GLY A 79 17.34 12.14 -6.72
CA GLY A 79 18.16 10.93 -6.84
C GLY A 79 19.64 11.22 -6.64
N VAL A 80 20.50 10.38 -7.23
CA VAL A 80 21.98 10.56 -7.21
C VAL A 80 22.44 11.82 -7.96
N ASP A 81 21.70 12.21 -8.98
CA ASP A 81 21.97 13.37 -9.84
C ASP A 81 21.66 14.72 -9.16
N GLY A 82 21.10 14.70 -7.94
CA GLY A 82 20.71 15.91 -7.22
C GLY A 82 19.56 16.70 -7.84
N GLN A 83 19.04 16.27 -8.99
CA GLN A 83 17.98 16.99 -9.69
C GLN A 83 16.65 16.86 -8.95
N THR A 84 16.13 18.00 -8.48
CA THR A 84 14.80 18.09 -7.86
C THR A 84 13.71 18.12 -8.93
N LEU A 85 12.46 17.81 -8.55
CA LEU A 85 11.32 17.99 -9.45
C LEU A 85 11.18 19.45 -9.92
N ALA A 86 11.47 20.43 -9.06
CA ALA A 86 11.41 21.84 -9.44
C ALA A 86 12.43 22.18 -10.54
N SER A 87 13.68 21.73 -10.38
CA SER A 87 14.71 21.91 -11.41
C SER A 87 14.42 21.11 -12.68
N PHE A 88 13.83 19.92 -12.56
CA PHE A 88 13.38 19.15 -13.73
C PHE A 88 12.30 19.91 -14.53
N ASP A 89 11.39 20.60 -13.83
CA ASP A 89 10.26 21.34 -14.42
C ASP A 89 10.70 22.58 -15.22
N GLU A 90 11.87 23.17 -14.92
CA GLU A 90 12.44 24.32 -15.66
C GLU A 90 12.62 24.04 -17.16
N ASN A 91 12.95 22.79 -17.53
CA ASN A 91 13.02 22.34 -18.92
C ASN A 91 12.28 21.01 -19.12
N ALA A 92 11.03 20.96 -18.66
CA ALA A 92 10.22 19.74 -18.72
C ALA A 92 10.13 19.18 -20.14
N VAL A 93 9.89 20.02 -21.16
CA VAL A 93 9.74 19.57 -22.55
C VAL A 93 11.01 18.90 -23.06
N GLY A 94 12.17 19.54 -22.89
CA GLY A 94 13.45 18.99 -23.32
C GLY A 94 13.83 17.71 -22.55
N ASN A 95 13.62 17.70 -21.23
CA ASN A 95 13.92 16.54 -20.39
C ASN A 95 13.04 15.33 -20.75
N LEU A 96 11.75 15.54 -20.95
CA LEU A 96 10.82 14.48 -21.35
C LEU A 96 11.09 13.97 -22.77
N TYR A 97 11.47 14.86 -23.69
CA TYR A 97 11.90 14.46 -25.03
C TYR A 97 13.14 13.55 -24.97
N LYS A 98 14.14 13.89 -24.14
CA LYS A 98 15.33 13.05 -23.94
C LYS A 98 14.97 11.67 -23.40
N ILE A 99 14.09 11.60 -22.38
CA ILE A 99 13.62 10.33 -21.81
C ILE A 99 12.89 9.51 -22.88
N TRP A 100 11.92 10.11 -23.58
CA TRP A 100 11.19 9.46 -24.65
C TRP A 100 12.11 8.93 -25.74
N ASN A 101 13.02 9.75 -26.25
CA ASN A 101 13.90 9.38 -27.35
C ASN A 101 14.79 8.18 -26.99
N ARG A 102 15.32 8.14 -25.75
CA ARG A 102 16.15 7.04 -25.25
C ARG A 102 15.34 5.78 -24.92
N LEU A 103 14.11 5.94 -24.45
CA LEU A 103 13.22 4.80 -24.21
C LEU A 103 12.77 4.17 -25.51
N ALA A 104 12.28 4.97 -26.46
CA ALA A 104 11.80 4.48 -27.75
C ALA A 104 12.92 3.88 -28.61
N SER A 105 14.17 4.31 -28.45
CA SER A 105 15.33 3.75 -29.15
C SER A 105 15.96 2.54 -28.47
N GLY A 106 15.65 2.25 -27.21
CA GLY A 106 16.35 1.22 -26.44
C GLY A 106 17.66 1.65 -25.79
N SER A 107 18.10 2.91 -25.95
CA SER A 107 19.38 3.41 -25.43
C SER A 107 19.31 4.00 -24.00
N TYR A 108 18.15 3.96 -23.37
CA TYR A 108 17.99 4.35 -21.96
C TYR A 108 18.72 3.38 -21.02
N MET A 109 19.67 3.89 -20.24
CA MET A 109 20.35 3.14 -19.18
C MET A 109 20.05 3.79 -17.84
N PRO A 110 19.64 3.01 -16.82
CA PRO A 110 19.33 3.57 -15.52
C PRO A 110 20.57 4.11 -14.81
N SER A 111 20.39 5.18 -14.05
CA SER A 111 21.44 5.68 -13.17
C SER A 111 21.56 4.81 -11.92
N ALA A 112 22.69 4.95 -11.21
CA ALA A 112 22.83 4.36 -9.89
C ALA A 112 21.73 4.88 -8.96
N VAL A 113 21.20 4.00 -8.10
CA VAL A 113 20.15 4.36 -7.17
C VAL A 113 20.78 4.89 -5.89
N ARG A 114 20.36 6.06 -5.40
CA ARG A 114 20.93 6.66 -4.17
C ARG A 114 20.40 5.94 -2.93
N CYS A 115 21.28 5.37 -2.12
CA CYS A 115 20.93 4.74 -0.85
C CYS A 115 20.65 5.80 0.22
N VAL A 116 19.51 5.68 0.90
CA VAL A 116 19.15 6.47 2.08
C VAL A 116 18.70 5.55 3.18
N GLU A 117 19.31 5.65 4.35
CA GLU A 117 18.92 4.83 5.50
C GLU A 117 17.74 5.47 6.24
N ILE A 118 16.63 4.73 6.33
CA ILE A 118 15.48 5.13 7.14
C ILE A 118 15.47 4.31 8.43
N PRO A 119 15.38 4.94 9.61
CA PRO A 119 15.29 4.20 10.87
C PRO A 119 14.01 3.37 10.91
N LYS A 120 14.16 2.08 11.21
CA LYS A 120 13.04 1.19 11.52
C LYS A 120 12.59 1.43 12.96
N SER A 121 11.31 1.17 13.20
CA SER A 121 10.69 1.25 14.51
C SER A 121 11.25 0.29 15.58
N ASP A 122 12.01 -0.73 15.17
CA ASP A 122 12.67 -1.71 16.04
C ASP A 122 14.15 -1.39 16.31
N GLY A 123 14.64 -0.23 15.83
CA GLY A 123 16.03 0.20 16.01
C GLY A 123 16.96 -0.18 14.85
N GLY A 124 16.51 -1.02 13.91
CA GLY A 124 17.27 -1.30 12.69
C GLY A 124 17.24 -0.15 11.68
N LYS A 125 17.98 -0.28 10.57
CA LYS A 125 17.90 0.64 9.42
C LYS A 125 17.25 -0.06 8.22
N ARG A 126 16.53 0.69 7.39
CA ARG A 126 15.94 0.25 6.13
C ARG A 126 16.61 1.05 5.01
N PRO A 127 17.50 0.42 4.21
CA PRO A 127 18.04 1.10 3.04
C PRO A 127 16.91 1.33 2.03
N LEU A 128 16.74 2.58 1.62
CA LEU A 128 15.84 3.00 0.56
C LEU A 128 16.70 3.44 -0.62
N GLY A 129 16.46 2.84 -1.79
CA GLY A 129 17.02 3.28 -3.04
C GLY A 129 16.13 4.33 -3.69
N ILE A 130 16.58 5.59 -3.76
CA ILE A 130 15.89 6.69 -4.43
C ILE A 130 16.43 6.83 -5.87
N PRO A 131 15.64 6.49 -6.91
CA PRO A 131 16.06 6.70 -8.30
C PRO A 131 15.99 8.18 -8.68
N THR A 132 16.68 8.53 -9.77
CA THR A 132 16.58 9.87 -10.39
C THR A 132 15.15 10.19 -10.83
N VAL A 133 14.85 11.47 -11.05
CA VAL A 133 13.52 11.87 -11.58
C VAL A 133 13.27 11.17 -12.92
N SER A 134 14.28 11.14 -13.80
CA SER A 134 14.22 10.46 -15.10
C SER A 134 13.94 8.96 -14.96
N ASP A 135 14.62 8.27 -14.04
CA ASP A 135 14.39 6.83 -13.79
C ASP A 135 12.98 6.57 -13.27
N ARG A 136 12.45 7.42 -12.38
CA ARG A 136 11.07 7.27 -11.90
C ARG A 136 10.05 7.42 -13.01
N ILE A 137 10.28 8.35 -13.95
CA ILE A 137 9.40 8.53 -15.13
C ILE A 137 9.49 7.31 -16.04
N ALA A 138 10.70 6.84 -16.34
CA ALA A 138 10.92 5.67 -17.18
C ALA A 138 10.31 4.39 -16.57
N GLN A 139 10.50 4.17 -15.26
CA GLN A 139 9.87 3.08 -14.51
C GLN A 139 8.34 3.20 -14.53
N MET A 140 7.79 4.42 -14.45
CA MET A 140 6.35 4.64 -14.52
C MET A 140 5.78 4.29 -15.91
N VAL A 141 6.51 4.57 -16.99
CA VAL A 141 6.09 4.16 -18.36
C VAL A 141 5.97 2.64 -18.45
N VAL A 142 7.00 1.91 -18.00
CA VAL A 142 6.96 0.44 -17.99
C VAL A 142 5.88 -0.09 -17.06
N LYS A 143 5.73 0.52 -15.86
CA LYS A 143 4.66 0.18 -14.93
C LYS A 143 3.28 0.33 -15.56
N GLN A 144 3.02 1.42 -16.29
CA GLN A 144 1.73 1.65 -16.95
C GLN A 144 1.40 0.62 -18.03
N ALA A 145 2.42 0.07 -18.70
CA ALA A 145 2.23 -1.01 -19.66
C ALA A 145 1.98 -2.36 -18.99
N LEU A 146 2.70 -2.66 -17.90
CA LEU A 146 2.68 -3.97 -17.25
C LEU A 146 1.56 -4.14 -16.21
N GLU A 147 1.22 -3.10 -15.45
CA GLU A 147 0.24 -3.13 -14.35
C GLU A 147 -1.14 -3.65 -14.79
N PRO A 148 -1.74 -3.23 -15.93
CA PRO A 148 -3.06 -3.75 -16.34
C PRO A 148 -3.06 -5.26 -16.63
N VAL A 149 -1.98 -5.78 -17.21
CA VAL A 149 -1.83 -7.21 -17.53
C VAL A 149 -1.72 -8.03 -16.25
N LEU A 150 -0.92 -7.55 -15.29
CA LEU A 150 -0.72 -8.24 -14.02
C LEU A 150 -1.92 -8.14 -13.08
N GLU A 151 -2.61 -7.00 -13.06
CA GLU A 151 -3.78 -6.80 -12.22
C GLU A 151 -4.90 -7.79 -12.56
N ALA A 152 -5.04 -8.19 -13.83
CA ALA A 152 -6.02 -9.17 -14.29
C ALA A 152 -5.76 -10.60 -13.77
N VAL A 153 -4.54 -10.92 -13.33
CA VAL A 153 -4.17 -12.27 -12.86
C VAL A 153 -3.95 -12.33 -11.35
N PHE A 154 -3.69 -11.20 -10.70
CA PHE A 154 -3.40 -11.18 -9.26
C PHE A 154 -4.58 -11.65 -8.42
N HIS A 155 -4.28 -12.55 -7.48
CA HIS A 155 -5.25 -13.15 -6.56
C HIS A 155 -6.08 -12.11 -5.81
N ASP A 156 -7.38 -12.33 -5.64
CA ASP A 156 -8.28 -11.34 -5.06
C ASP A 156 -7.95 -10.90 -3.64
N ASP A 157 -7.40 -11.83 -2.84
CA ASP A 157 -6.94 -11.57 -1.48
C ASP A 157 -5.49 -11.05 -1.39
N SER A 158 -4.90 -10.60 -2.51
CA SER A 158 -3.68 -9.79 -2.51
C SER A 158 -4.06 -8.31 -2.60
N PHE A 159 -3.69 -7.51 -1.60
CA PHE A 159 -4.19 -6.14 -1.44
C PHE A 159 -3.09 -5.07 -1.60
N GLY A 160 -1.84 -5.39 -1.29
CA GLY A 160 -0.76 -4.42 -1.20
C GLY A 160 -0.44 -3.78 -2.55
N TYR A 161 -0.26 -2.47 -2.59
CA TYR A 161 0.17 -1.71 -3.79
C TYR A 161 -0.67 -1.87 -5.05
N ARG A 162 -1.94 -2.31 -4.93
CA ARG A 162 -2.83 -2.53 -6.07
C ARG A 162 -3.91 -1.45 -6.18
N PRO A 163 -4.31 -1.07 -7.41
CA PRO A 163 -5.40 -0.12 -7.61
C PRO A 163 -6.72 -0.69 -7.05
N GLY A 164 -7.53 0.16 -6.41
CA GLY A 164 -8.85 -0.24 -5.87
C GLY A 164 -8.81 -1.16 -4.64
N LYS A 165 -7.63 -1.61 -4.19
CA LYS A 165 -7.44 -2.39 -2.97
C LYS A 165 -6.87 -1.48 -1.86
N SER A 166 -7.25 -1.73 -0.61
CA SER A 166 -6.80 -0.94 0.54
C SER A 166 -6.40 -1.82 1.72
N ALA A 167 -5.57 -1.29 2.62
CA ALA A 167 -5.24 -1.96 3.88
C ALA A 167 -6.50 -2.25 4.71
N HIS A 168 -7.50 -1.35 4.69
CA HIS A 168 -8.77 -1.58 5.38
C HIS A 168 -9.55 -2.76 4.81
N ASN A 169 -9.48 -2.99 3.49
CA ASN A 169 -10.11 -4.16 2.87
C ASN A 169 -9.47 -5.45 3.39
N ALA A 170 -8.13 -5.50 3.45
CA ALA A 170 -7.39 -6.64 4.00
C ALA A 170 -7.78 -6.90 5.47
N ILE A 171 -7.69 -5.88 6.33
CA ILE A 171 -8.02 -6.01 7.77
C ILE A 171 -9.48 -6.45 7.96
N ALA A 172 -10.41 -5.92 7.15
CA ALA A 172 -11.82 -6.28 7.23
C ALA A 172 -12.06 -7.74 6.84
N GLN A 173 -11.35 -8.25 5.83
CA GLN A 173 -11.41 -9.64 5.41
C GLN A 173 -10.79 -10.56 6.47
N THR A 174 -9.58 -10.25 6.95
CA THR A 174 -8.90 -10.97 8.04
C THR A 174 -9.80 -11.08 9.26
N ARG A 175 -10.46 -9.99 9.65
CA ARG A 175 -11.42 -9.99 10.79
C ARG A 175 -12.54 -10.99 10.60
N LYS A 176 -13.15 -11.05 9.41
CA LYS A 176 -14.24 -12.00 9.12
C LYS A 176 -13.74 -13.45 9.18
N ARG A 177 -12.51 -13.71 8.71
CA ARG A 177 -11.92 -15.05 8.71
C ARG A 177 -11.49 -15.51 10.10
N CYS A 178 -10.94 -14.62 10.94
CA CYS A 178 -10.65 -14.94 12.34
C CYS A 178 -11.90 -15.35 13.16
N TRP A 179 -13.11 -15.06 12.70
CA TRP A 179 -14.36 -15.53 13.33
C TRP A 179 -14.80 -16.92 12.89
N LYS A 180 -14.29 -17.39 11.76
CA LYS A 180 -14.65 -18.68 11.15
C LYS A 180 -13.58 -19.75 11.34
N TYR A 181 -12.34 -19.32 11.55
CA TYR A 181 -11.15 -20.17 11.66
C TYR A 181 -10.48 -19.95 13.01
N ASP A 182 -10.06 -21.05 13.62
CA ASP A 182 -9.57 -21.10 15.00
C ASP A 182 -8.11 -20.69 15.11
N TRP A 183 -7.37 -20.82 14.01
CA TRP A 183 -5.93 -20.64 13.97
C TRP A 183 -5.54 -19.68 12.86
N VAL A 184 -4.50 -18.90 13.13
CA VAL A 184 -3.88 -18.00 12.17
C VAL A 184 -2.39 -18.32 12.09
N VAL A 185 -1.88 -18.34 10.86
CA VAL A 185 -0.44 -18.32 10.57
C VAL A 185 -0.09 -16.92 10.09
N GLU A 186 0.59 -16.14 10.93
CA GLU A 186 1.16 -14.84 10.57
C GLU A 186 2.49 -15.09 9.86
N ILE A 187 2.66 -14.52 8.67
CA ILE A 187 3.83 -14.68 7.80
C ILE A 187 4.55 -13.33 7.71
N ASP A 188 5.84 -13.33 8.04
CA ASP A 188 6.76 -12.21 7.81
C ASP A 188 8.03 -12.72 7.13
N ILE A 189 8.51 -12.00 6.12
CA ILE A 189 9.64 -12.38 5.26
C ILE A 189 10.85 -11.53 5.61
N LYS A 190 11.97 -12.17 5.94
CA LYS A 190 13.19 -11.47 6.32
C LYS A 190 13.84 -10.81 5.10
N GLY A 191 13.86 -9.47 5.11
CA GLY A 191 14.54 -8.68 4.08
C GLY A 191 14.01 -8.95 2.68
N PHE A 192 12.68 -9.08 2.53
CA PHE A 192 12.04 -9.52 1.28
C PHE A 192 12.58 -8.83 0.03
N PHE A 193 12.51 -7.50 -0.01
CA PHE A 193 12.95 -6.72 -1.17
C PHE A 193 14.44 -6.88 -1.48
N ASP A 194 15.27 -7.21 -0.49
CA ASP A 194 16.72 -7.35 -0.65
C ASP A 194 17.10 -8.77 -1.12
N ASN A 195 16.18 -9.73 -1.00
CA ASN A 195 16.39 -11.15 -1.28
C ASN A 195 15.63 -11.68 -2.51
N ILE A 196 14.91 -10.83 -3.26
CA ILE A 196 14.22 -11.26 -4.48
C ILE A 196 15.23 -11.80 -5.50
N ASP A 197 15.05 -13.05 -5.89
CA ASP A 197 15.85 -13.68 -6.94
C ASP A 197 15.50 -13.09 -8.32
N HIS A 198 16.52 -12.59 -9.03
CA HIS A 198 16.34 -11.92 -10.31
C HIS A 198 15.89 -12.88 -11.40
N ASP A 199 16.40 -14.11 -11.43
CA ASP A 199 16.10 -15.07 -12.49
C ASP A 199 14.66 -15.58 -12.39
N LEU A 200 14.21 -15.89 -11.17
CA LEU A 200 12.82 -16.25 -10.89
C LEU A 200 11.86 -15.10 -11.18
N LEU A 201 12.21 -13.86 -10.79
CA LEU A 201 11.41 -12.68 -11.12
C LEU A 201 11.32 -12.46 -12.63
N MET A 202 12.45 -12.53 -13.34
CA MET A 202 12.49 -12.33 -14.79
C MET A 202 11.76 -13.45 -15.54
N LYS A 203 11.76 -14.68 -15.03
CA LYS A 203 10.93 -15.78 -15.54
C LYS A 203 9.44 -15.43 -15.43
N ALA A 204 8.99 -14.90 -14.29
CA ALA A 204 7.62 -14.45 -14.10
C ALA A 204 7.26 -13.27 -15.02
N VAL A 205 8.15 -12.28 -15.18
CA VAL A 205 7.93 -11.14 -16.07
C VAL A 205 7.76 -11.60 -17.52
N ARG A 206 8.67 -12.45 -18.02
CA ARG A 206 8.62 -13.01 -19.39
C ARG A 206 7.37 -13.87 -19.65
N HIS A 207 6.80 -14.46 -18.59
CA HIS A 207 5.55 -15.21 -18.71
C HIS A 207 4.34 -14.31 -19.01
N HIS A 208 4.33 -13.07 -18.49
CA HIS A 208 3.17 -12.17 -18.61
C HIS A 208 3.27 -11.13 -19.72
N THR A 209 4.43 -10.91 -20.32
CA THR A 209 4.56 -9.94 -21.41
C THR A 209 5.50 -10.41 -22.50
N GLN A 210 5.08 -10.21 -23.75
CA GLN A 210 5.90 -10.42 -24.95
C GLN A 210 6.63 -9.13 -25.38
N GLU A 211 6.35 -8.02 -24.71
CA GLU A 211 6.96 -6.72 -24.98
C GLU A 211 8.45 -6.74 -24.58
N ARG A 212 9.31 -6.99 -25.57
CA ARG A 212 10.77 -7.12 -25.34
C ARG A 212 11.38 -5.92 -24.62
N TRP A 213 10.87 -4.71 -24.86
CA TRP A 213 11.34 -3.49 -24.21
C TRP A 213 11.00 -3.45 -22.71
N VAL A 214 9.83 -3.95 -22.31
CA VAL A 214 9.45 -4.05 -20.88
C VAL A 214 10.42 -4.97 -20.16
N VAL A 215 10.62 -6.18 -20.70
CA VAL A 215 11.54 -7.18 -20.14
C VAL A 215 12.95 -6.60 -20.00
N MET A 216 13.46 -5.98 -21.08
CA MET A 216 14.78 -5.37 -21.10
C MET A 216 14.96 -4.27 -20.04
N TYR A 217 13.99 -3.37 -19.88
CA TYR A 217 14.12 -2.29 -18.90
C TYR A 217 13.98 -2.78 -17.47
N VAL A 218 13.08 -3.74 -17.20
CA VAL A 218 13.00 -4.39 -15.89
C VAL A 218 14.34 -5.01 -15.51
N GLU A 219 14.95 -5.77 -16.42
CA GLU A 219 16.26 -6.39 -16.20
C GLU A 219 17.34 -5.34 -15.90
N ARG A 220 17.39 -4.25 -16.68
CA ARG A 220 18.35 -3.15 -16.45
C ARG A 220 18.17 -2.50 -15.08
N TRP A 221 16.94 -2.30 -14.61
CA TRP A 221 16.69 -1.72 -13.28
C TRP A 221 17.03 -2.67 -12.13
N LEU A 222 16.84 -3.96 -12.30
CA LEU A 222 17.23 -4.95 -11.29
C LEU A 222 18.76 -4.99 -11.12
N LYS A 223 19.50 -4.90 -12.23
CA LYS A 223 20.97 -4.86 -12.26
C LYS A 223 21.58 -3.48 -12.01
N ALA A 224 20.75 -2.42 -11.92
CA ALA A 224 21.23 -1.07 -11.70
C ALA A 224 21.99 -0.98 -10.35
N PRO A 225 23.20 -0.40 -10.34
CA PRO A 225 24.00 -0.35 -9.13
C PRO A 225 23.38 0.60 -8.09
N VAL A 226 23.81 0.45 -6.84
CA VAL A 226 23.42 1.33 -5.73
C VAL A 226 24.62 2.20 -5.38
N GLN A 227 24.39 3.49 -5.21
CA GLN A 227 25.39 4.37 -4.63
C GLN A 227 25.15 4.49 -3.11
N MET A 228 26.15 4.13 -2.34
CA MET A 228 26.16 4.22 -0.88
C MET A 228 26.40 5.66 -0.40
N LEU A 229 26.22 5.91 0.90
CA LEU A 229 26.37 7.26 1.47
C LEU A 229 27.80 7.80 1.40
N ASP A 230 28.79 6.92 1.35
CA ASP A 230 30.21 7.25 1.18
C ASP A 230 30.61 7.48 -0.28
N GLY A 231 29.66 7.37 -1.22
CA GLY A 231 29.88 7.56 -2.64
C GLY A 231 30.30 6.30 -3.40
N THR A 232 30.53 5.18 -2.71
CA THR A 232 30.87 3.90 -3.35
C THR A 232 29.70 3.36 -4.18
N ILE A 233 30.01 2.69 -5.29
CA ILE A 233 29.03 2.11 -6.21
C ILE A 233 29.11 0.60 -6.11
N GLU A 234 28.02 -0.03 -5.66
CA GLU A 234 27.93 -1.48 -5.50
C GLU A 234 26.98 -2.09 -6.54
N GLY A 235 27.43 -3.18 -7.17
CA GLY A 235 26.59 -3.99 -8.04
C GLY A 235 25.54 -4.79 -7.24
N ARG A 236 24.46 -5.22 -7.93
CA ARG A 236 23.42 -6.05 -7.31
C ARG A 236 23.25 -7.37 -8.05
N ALA A 237 23.37 -8.46 -7.30
CA ALA A 237 23.09 -9.81 -7.76
C ALA A 237 21.66 -10.29 -7.40
N LYS A 238 20.99 -9.62 -6.44
CA LYS A 238 19.62 -9.94 -6.00
C LYS A 238 18.91 -8.70 -5.45
N GLY A 239 17.61 -8.84 -5.25
CA GLY A 239 16.73 -7.83 -4.67
C GLY A 239 16.24 -6.78 -5.67
N THR A 240 15.42 -5.85 -5.21
CA THR A 240 14.93 -4.71 -6.00
C THR A 240 15.06 -3.44 -5.16
N PRO A 241 15.47 -2.29 -5.76
CA PRO A 241 15.59 -1.04 -5.01
C PRO A 241 14.27 -0.67 -4.33
N GLN A 242 14.27 -0.67 -3.00
CA GLN A 242 13.15 -0.17 -2.23
C GLN A 242 13.02 1.33 -2.49
N GLY A 243 11.99 1.76 -3.23
CA GLY A 243 11.82 3.16 -3.65
C GLY A 243 11.74 3.37 -5.16
N GLY A 244 12.01 2.31 -5.95
CA GLY A 244 11.63 2.26 -7.36
C GLY A 244 10.11 2.31 -7.54
N VAL A 245 9.65 3.01 -8.57
CA VAL A 245 8.22 3.14 -8.90
C VAL A 245 7.62 1.79 -9.31
N ILE A 246 8.40 0.98 -10.04
CA ILE A 246 7.98 -0.33 -10.53
C ILE A 246 8.20 -1.46 -9.50
N SER A 247 9.09 -1.25 -8.53
CA SER A 247 9.48 -2.28 -7.55
C SER A 247 8.31 -2.90 -6.77
N PRO A 248 7.29 -2.15 -6.32
CA PRO A 248 6.12 -2.76 -5.67
C PRO A 248 5.33 -3.73 -6.57
N LEU A 249 5.23 -3.42 -7.87
CA LEU A 249 4.54 -4.28 -8.83
C LEU A 249 5.31 -5.59 -9.04
N LEU A 250 6.64 -5.49 -9.21
CA LEU A 250 7.53 -6.65 -9.37
C LEU A 250 7.56 -7.53 -8.11
N ALA A 251 7.60 -6.91 -6.94
CA ALA A 251 7.48 -7.59 -5.65
C ALA A 251 6.18 -8.40 -5.54
N ASN A 252 5.05 -7.79 -5.93
CA ASN A 252 3.77 -8.49 -5.96
C ASN A 252 3.75 -9.64 -6.97
N LEU A 253 4.35 -9.45 -8.15
CA LEU A 253 4.48 -10.50 -9.15
C LEU A 253 5.29 -11.69 -8.63
N PHE A 254 6.40 -11.42 -7.94
CA PHE A 254 7.21 -12.48 -7.35
C PHE A 254 6.40 -13.29 -6.32
N LEU A 255 5.76 -12.61 -5.36
CA LEU A 255 4.95 -13.28 -4.33
C LEU A 255 3.66 -13.90 -4.88
N HIS A 256 3.16 -13.44 -6.03
CA HIS A 256 2.06 -14.10 -6.71
C HIS A 256 2.41 -15.55 -7.04
N TYR A 257 3.61 -15.83 -7.53
CA TYR A 257 4.06 -17.18 -7.85
C TYR A 257 4.63 -17.95 -6.66
N VAL A 258 5.38 -17.28 -5.79
CA VAL A 258 5.98 -17.94 -4.63
C VAL A 258 4.91 -18.36 -3.63
N PHE A 259 3.90 -17.51 -3.42
CA PHE A 259 2.90 -17.67 -2.37
C PHE A 259 1.47 -17.77 -2.93
N ASP A 260 0.91 -16.75 -3.60
CA ASP A 260 -0.53 -16.69 -3.88
C ASP A 260 -1.04 -17.90 -4.70
N MET A 261 -0.41 -18.16 -5.86
CA MET A 261 -0.76 -19.28 -6.73
C MET A 261 -0.42 -20.63 -6.11
N TRP A 262 0.64 -20.69 -5.30
CA TRP A 262 1.03 -21.92 -4.61
C TRP A 262 -0.01 -22.28 -3.54
N MET A 263 -0.44 -21.31 -2.73
CA MET A 263 -1.54 -21.47 -1.77
C MET A 263 -2.83 -21.91 -2.49
N GLN A 264 -3.18 -21.24 -3.59
CA GLN A 264 -4.36 -21.57 -4.37
C GLN A 264 -4.31 -22.98 -4.97
N ARG A 265 -3.13 -23.55 -5.25
CA ARG A 265 -3.01 -24.90 -5.82
C ARG A 265 -2.91 -25.98 -4.76
N CYS A 266 -2.10 -25.76 -3.74
CA CYS A 266 -1.71 -26.78 -2.75
C CYS A 266 -2.51 -26.72 -1.45
N HIS A 267 -3.15 -25.59 -1.14
CA HIS A 267 -3.81 -25.31 0.14
C HIS A 267 -5.15 -24.58 -0.05
N GLN A 268 -5.99 -25.10 -0.96
CA GLN A 268 -7.26 -24.49 -1.39
C GLN A 268 -8.26 -24.22 -0.26
N ASP A 269 -8.20 -25.00 0.81
CA ASP A 269 -9.07 -24.91 1.97
C ASP A 269 -8.59 -23.90 3.03
N ILE A 270 -7.38 -23.35 2.85
CA ILE A 270 -6.76 -22.37 3.75
C ILE A 270 -6.78 -20.98 3.11
N PRO A 271 -7.79 -20.15 3.42
CA PRO A 271 -7.82 -18.79 2.88
C PRO A 271 -6.75 -17.92 3.54
N PHE A 272 -6.31 -16.89 2.82
CA PHE A 272 -5.28 -15.96 3.27
C PHE A 272 -5.59 -14.52 2.86
N GLU A 273 -5.02 -13.54 3.56
CA GLU A 273 -4.86 -12.18 3.04
C GLU A 273 -3.38 -11.83 2.95
N ARG A 274 -2.96 -11.25 1.82
CA ARG A 274 -1.60 -10.74 1.64
C ARG A 274 -1.62 -9.24 1.38
N TYR A 275 -0.77 -8.50 2.08
CA TYR A 275 -0.51 -7.09 1.83
C TYR A 275 1.00 -6.89 1.66
N ALA A 276 1.44 -6.84 0.40
CA ALA A 276 2.86 -6.86 0.07
C ALA A 276 3.54 -8.14 0.61
N ASP A 277 4.52 -8.01 1.49
CA ASP A 277 5.26 -9.08 2.16
C ASP A 277 4.57 -9.63 3.41
N ASP A 278 3.70 -8.85 4.05
CA ASP A 278 2.91 -9.32 5.20
C ASP A 278 1.75 -10.20 4.71
N ALA A 279 1.62 -11.41 5.24
CA ALA A 279 0.49 -12.29 4.95
C ALA A 279 -0.08 -12.99 6.19
N VAL A 280 -1.36 -13.33 6.14
CA VAL A 280 -2.09 -14.01 7.21
C VAL A 280 -2.89 -15.15 6.60
N CYS A 281 -2.62 -16.40 7.00
CA CYS A 281 -3.39 -17.59 6.60
C CYS A 281 -4.30 -18.06 7.74
N HIS A 282 -5.46 -18.63 7.41
CA HIS A 282 -6.47 -19.03 8.39
C HIS A 282 -6.73 -20.54 8.36
N CYS A 283 -6.44 -21.22 9.47
CA CYS A 283 -6.53 -22.67 9.60
C CYS A 283 -7.64 -23.08 10.59
N ARG A 284 -8.23 -24.26 10.37
CA ARG A 284 -9.27 -24.81 11.26
C ARG A 284 -8.69 -25.51 12.48
N SER A 285 -7.56 -26.18 12.34
CA SER A 285 -6.88 -26.90 13.43
C SER A 285 -5.45 -26.42 13.63
N GLN A 286 -4.90 -26.72 14.81
CA GLN A 286 -3.51 -26.43 15.12
C GLN A 286 -2.56 -27.20 14.21
N GLU A 287 -2.84 -28.49 14.02
CA GLU A 287 -2.09 -29.38 13.13
C GLU A 287 -2.03 -28.83 11.70
N GLN A 288 -3.17 -28.36 11.16
CA GLN A 288 -3.19 -27.72 9.84
C GLN A 288 -2.30 -26.46 9.79
N ALA A 289 -2.27 -25.66 10.86
CA ALA A 289 -1.40 -24.49 10.95
C ALA A 289 0.09 -24.87 11.02
N GLU A 290 0.43 -25.93 11.74
CA GLU A 290 1.80 -26.44 11.87
C GLU A 290 2.31 -27.05 10.56
N THR A 291 1.49 -27.86 9.89
CA THR A 291 1.80 -28.41 8.55
C THR A 291 1.98 -27.29 7.53
N LEU A 292 1.07 -26.31 7.52
CA LEU A 292 1.20 -25.16 6.61
C LEU A 292 2.49 -24.37 6.88
N MET A 293 2.82 -24.11 8.15
CA MET A 293 4.05 -23.43 8.54
C MET A 293 5.30 -24.15 8.03
N TYR A 294 5.33 -25.49 8.17
CA TYR A 294 6.42 -26.32 7.67
C TYR A 294 6.56 -26.21 6.14
N ASN A 295 5.46 -26.38 5.41
CA ASN A 295 5.44 -26.30 3.94
C ASN A 295 5.84 -24.91 3.44
N LEU A 296 5.36 -23.84 4.10
CA LEU A 296 5.72 -22.46 3.77
C LEU A 296 7.23 -22.23 3.92
N ARG A 297 7.86 -22.72 4.99
CA ARG A 297 9.32 -22.59 5.17
C ARG A 297 10.08 -23.25 4.02
N GLN A 298 9.68 -24.46 3.63
CA GLN A 298 10.32 -25.16 2.51
C GLN A 298 10.11 -24.42 1.20
N ARG A 299 8.87 -24.00 0.91
CA ARG A 299 8.51 -23.29 -0.32
C ARG A 299 9.29 -21.98 -0.46
N PHE A 300 9.37 -21.19 0.60
CA PHE A 300 10.09 -19.92 0.57
C PHE A 300 11.60 -20.15 0.39
N ALA A 301 12.17 -21.14 1.07
CA ALA A 301 13.58 -21.49 0.93
C ALA A 301 13.92 -21.92 -0.51
N GLN A 302 13.07 -22.70 -1.17
CA GLN A 302 13.21 -23.06 -2.59
C GLN A 302 13.21 -21.85 -3.54
N CYS A 303 12.63 -20.73 -3.11
CA CYS A 303 12.59 -19.49 -3.88
C CYS A 303 13.60 -18.43 -3.38
N GLY A 304 14.59 -18.83 -2.57
CA GLY A 304 15.63 -17.94 -2.05
C GLY A 304 15.17 -16.98 -0.95
N LEU A 305 14.01 -17.22 -0.34
CA LEU A 305 13.46 -16.40 0.73
C LEU A 305 13.53 -17.11 2.09
N GLU A 306 13.66 -16.33 3.16
CA GLU A 306 13.67 -16.81 4.55
C GLU A 306 12.48 -16.21 5.30
N LEU A 307 11.65 -17.06 5.91
CA LEU A 307 10.61 -16.60 6.84
C LEU A 307 11.24 -16.15 8.15
N HIS A 308 10.77 -15.04 8.70
CA HIS A 308 11.33 -14.47 9.91
C HIS A 308 11.01 -15.37 11.13
N PRO A 309 12.01 -15.99 11.79
CA PRO A 309 11.77 -17.07 12.76
C PRO A 309 10.97 -16.63 13.99
N GLN A 310 11.15 -15.38 14.44
CA GLN A 310 10.47 -14.87 15.63
C GLN A 310 9.14 -14.17 15.36
N LYS A 311 8.92 -13.68 14.13
CA LYS A 311 7.73 -12.87 13.79
C LYS A 311 6.68 -13.72 13.09
N THR A 312 7.12 -14.70 12.31
CA THR A 312 6.25 -15.71 11.73
C THR A 312 5.80 -16.65 12.85
N GLN A 313 4.50 -16.68 13.16
CA GLN A 313 3.97 -17.39 14.33
C GLN A 313 2.55 -17.93 14.10
N ILE A 314 2.20 -18.97 14.87
CA ILE A 314 0.86 -19.56 14.91
C ILE A 314 0.11 -18.94 16.09
N VAL A 315 -1.11 -18.44 15.84
CA VAL A 315 -1.92 -17.72 16.82
C VAL A 315 -3.31 -18.33 16.92
N TYR A 316 -3.77 -18.57 18.14
CA TYR A 316 -5.12 -19.05 18.40
C TYR A 316 -6.12 -17.88 18.49
N CYS A 317 -7.18 -17.94 17.68
CA CYS A 317 -8.25 -16.96 17.64
C CYS A 317 -9.26 -17.19 18.78
N LYS A 318 -8.85 -16.92 20.02
CA LYS A 318 -9.71 -17.13 21.20
C LYS A 318 -10.96 -16.22 21.18
N ASP A 319 -12.12 -16.77 21.50
CA ASP A 319 -13.37 -15.99 21.66
C ASP A 319 -14.32 -16.62 22.70
N THR A 320 -15.60 -16.25 22.67
CA THR A 320 -16.61 -16.73 23.63
C THR A 320 -16.86 -18.24 23.53
N ASP A 321 -16.79 -18.79 22.32
CA ASP A 321 -17.08 -20.19 22.02
C ASP A 321 -15.77 -21.01 22.03
N ARG A 322 -14.65 -20.37 21.67
CA ARG A 322 -13.31 -20.95 21.60
C ARG A 322 -12.53 -20.66 22.89
N ARG A 323 -12.71 -21.51 23.90
CA ARG A 323 -12.24 -21.27 25.28
C ARG A 323 -10.87 -21.86 25.62
N ARG A 324 -10.24 -22.60 24.71
CA ARG A 324 -8.93 -23.21 24.95
C ARG A 324 -7.86 -22.14 25.26
N ASN A 325 -6.85 -22.53 26.01
CA ASN A 325 -5.76 -21.65 26.41
C ASN A 325 -4.50 -22.00 25.63
N TYR A 326 -3.96 -21.00 24.94
CA TYR A 326 -2.71 -21.08 24.20
C TYR A 326 -1.86 -19.85 24.50
N PRO A 327 -0.52 -19.95 24.41
CA PRO A 327 0.37 -18.84 24.75
C PRO A 327 0.20 -17.64 23.81
N LYS A 328 -0.08 -17.91 22.52
CA LYS A 328 -0.24 -16.88 21.48
C LYS A 328 -1.71 -16.74 21.12
N THR A 329 -2.33 -15.65 21.58
CA THR A 329 -3.74 -15.31 21.30
C THR A 329 -3.90 -13.89 20.73
N SER A 330 -2.82 -13.34 20.18
CA SER A 330 -2.86 -12.05 19.50
C SER A 330 -1.76 -11.94 18.46
N PHE A 331 -2.04 -11.23 17.37
CA PHE A 331 -1.08 -10.88 16.34
C PHE A 331 -1.30 -9.44 15.85
N ASP A 332 -0.29 -8.85 15.23
CA ASP A 332 -0.36 -7.53 14.63
C ASP A 332 -0.44 -7.66 13.11
N PHE A 333 -1.36 -6.92 12.48
CA PHE A 333 -1.46 -6.87 11.03
C PHE A 333 -1.84 -5.45 10.59
N LEU A 334 -1.02 -4.86 9.71
CA LEU A 334 -1.26 -3.52 9.13
C LEU A 334 -1.53 -2.41 10.17
N GLY A 335 -0.84 -2.45 11.30
CA GLY A 335 -0.98 -1.50 12.41
C GLY A 335 -2.12 -1.79 13.37
N TYR A 336 -2.83 -2.91 13.21
CA TYR A 336 -3.88 -3.36 14.12
C TYR A 336 -3.47 -4.62 14.88
N THR A 337 -3.70 -4.63 16.19
CA THR A 337 -3.59 -5.86 17.00
C THR A 337 -4.93 -6.58 17.03
N PHE A 338 -4.96 -7.77 16.46
CA PHE A 338 -6.05 -8.72 16.59
C PHE A 338 -5.89 -9.50 17.88
N ARG A 339 -6.94 -9.51 18.71
CA ARG A 339 -6.99 -10.26 19.98
C ARG A 339 -8.43 -10.41 20.48
N PRO A 340 -8.69 -11.21 21.52
CA PRO A 340 -10.00 -11.27 22.17
C PRO A 340 -10.36 -9.91 22.79
N ARG A 341 -11.54 -9.39 22.45
CA ARG A 341 -12.06 -8.09 22.90
C ARG A 341 -13.56 -8.17 23.13
N LEU A 342 -14.04 -7.40 24.11
CA LEU A 342 -15.47 -7.23 24.32
C LEU A 342 -16.11 -6.50 23.12
N SER A 343 -17.18 -7.08 22.60
CA SER A 343 -17.99 -6.58 21.51
C SER A 343 -19.46 -6.62 21.93
N LYS A 344 -20.28 -5.73 21.36
CA LYS A 344 -21.74 -5.75 21.55
C LYS A 344 -22.40 -6.23 20.27
N ASN A 345 -23.36 -7.13 20.39
CA ASN A 345 -24.18 -7.56 19.25
C ASN A 345 -25.32 -6.57 18.98
N ARG A 346 -26.12 -6.84 17.94
CA ARG A 346 -27.27 -6.00 17.55
C ARG A 346 -28.35 -5.89 18.64
N TRP A 347 -28.40 -6.84 19.56
CA TRP A 347 -29.37 -6.91 20.67
C TRP A 347 -28.79 -6.36 21.99
N GLY A 348 -27.62 -5.72 21.97
CA GLY A 348 -26.99 -5.12 23.15
C GLY A 348 -26.24 -6.07 24.08
N LYS A 349 -26.32 -7.39 23.86
CA LYS A 349 -25.56 -8.39 24.64
C LYS A 349 -24.07 -8.27 24.34
N THR A 350 -23.27 -8.27 25.42
CA THR A 350 -21.81 -8.19 25.34
C THR A 350 -21.23 -9.60 25.27
N PHE A 351 -20.25 -9.80 24.38
CA PHE A 351 -19.55 -11.06 24.20
C PHE A 351 -18.08 -10.80 23.83
N VAL A 352 -17.22 -11.79 24.02
CA VAL A 352 -15.82 -11.72 23.58
C VAL A 352 -15.74 -12.16 22.14
N ASN A 353 -15.13 -11.33 21.31
CA ASN A 353 -14.85 -11.61 19.91
C ASN A 353 -13.39 -11.33 19.58
N PHE A 354 -12.80 -12.09 18.67
CA PHE A 354 -11.48 -11.80 18.13
C PHE A 354 -11.57 -10.60 17.18
N SER A 355 -10.98 -9.45 17.53
CA SER A 355 -11.20 -8.22 16.77
C SER A 355 -9.99 -7.28 16.73
N PRO A 356 -9.80 -6.56 15.61
CA PRO A 356 -8.69 -5.63 15.44
C PRO A 356 -8.94 -4.31 16.17
N ALA A 357 -7.89 -3.78 16.79
CA ALA A 357 -7.82 -2.38 17.23
C ALA A 357 -6.41 -1.83 16.98
N MET A 358 -6.25 -0.50 17.00
CA MET A 358 -4.93 0.14 16.87
C MET A 358 -3.89 -0.55 17.76
N SER A 359 -2.74 -0.91 17.18
CA SER A 359 -1.69 -1.61 17.90
C SER A 359 -1.02 -0.74 18.95
N ALA A 360 -0.43 -1.39 19.96
CA ALA A 360 0.31 -0.68 21.01
C ALA A 360 1.48 0.12 20.43
N LYS A 361 2.16 -0.45 19.42
CA LYS A 361 3.25 0.17 18.67
C LYS A 361 2.79 1.42 17.93
N ALA A 362 1.70 1.33 17.16
CA ALA A 362 1.11 2.49 16.49
C ALA A 362 0.71 3.59 17.48
N GLY A 363 0.05 3.22 18.57
CA GLY A 363 -0.31 4.14 19.64
C GLY A 363 0.90 4.82 20.28
N LYS A 364 2.00 4.09 20.53
CA LYS A 364 3.25 4.64 21.08
C LYS A 364 3.85 5.70 20.15
N LEU A 365 3.91 5.42 18.85
CA LEU A 365 4.42 6.36 17.84
C LEU A 365 3.58 7.64 17.77
N MET A 366 2.25 7.53 17.76
CA MET A 366 1.38 8.72 17.81
C MET A 366 1.62 9.56 19.07
N ARG A 367 1.76 8.91 20.23
CA ARG A 367 2.02 9.62 21.50
C ARG A 367 3.41 10.24 21.57
N GLN A 368 4.40 9.68 20.86
CA GLN A 368 5.71 10.31 20.68
C GLN A 368 5.57 11.56 19.83
N GLU A 369 4.95 11.45 18.66
CA GLU A 369 4.72 12.59 17.75
C GLU A 369 3.94 13.73 18.44
N ILE A 370 2.90 13.43 19.21
CA ILE A 370 2.14 14.43 19.99
C ILE A 370 3.03 15.14 21.03
N ARG A 371 4.00 14.44 21.61
CA ARG A 371 4.97 15.05 22.53
C ARG A 371 5.90 15.99 21.77
N ASP A 372 6.40 15.56 20.62
CA ASP A 372 7.37 16.29 19.81
C ASP A 372 6.79 17.59 19.24
N TRP A 373 5.48 17.65 19.01
CA TRP A 373 4.80 18.90 18.62
C TRP A 373 4.98 20.03 19.63
N ASN A 374 5.24 19.70 20.90
CA ASN A 374 5.40 20.64 22.01
C ASN A 374 4.27 21.68 22.06
N LEU A 375 3.04 21.24 21.79
CA LEU A 375 1.86 22.10 21.61
C LEU A 375 1.65 23.05 22.79
N GLN A 376 1.93 22.58 24.01
CA GLN A 376 1.82 23.37 25.24
C GLN A 376 2.76 24.59 25.30
N ASN A 377 3.81 24.66 24.49
CA ASN A 377 4.79 25.75 24.48
C ASN A 377 4.47 26.84 23.43
N ARG A 378 3.45 26.64 22.58
CA ARG A 378 3.13 27.53 21.45
C ARG A 378 2.12 28.62 21.83
N SER A 379 2.44 29.41 22.85
CA SER A 379 1.55 30.48 23.36
C SER A 379 1.31 31.61 22.34
N ASP A 380 2.23 31.75 21.38
CA ASP A 380 2.17 32.68 20.24
C ASP A 380 1.03 32.36 19.26
N LYS A 381 0.59 31.10 19.17
CA LYS A 381 -0.43 30.66 18.22
C LYS A 381 -1.86 30.78 18.77
N SER A 382 -2.85 31.00 17.90
CA SER A 382 -4.26 30.86 18.27
C SER A 382 -4.71 29.40 18.27
N LEU A 383 -5.89 29.10 18.82
CA LEU A 383 -6.46 27.75 18.78
C LEU A 383 -6.70 27.28 17.33
N VAL A 384 -7.08 28.20 16.44
CA VAL A 384 -7.29 27.93 15.01
C VAL A 384 -5.97 27.65 14.29
N ASP A 385 -4.90 28.35 14.65
CA ASP A 385 -3.58 28.09 14.07
C ASP A 385 -3.05 26.71 14.48
N LEU A 386 -3.21 26.33 15.76
CA LEU A 386 -2.86 24.98 16.23
C LEU A 386 -3.66 23.91 15.48
N ALA A 387 -4.96 24.15 15.27
CA ALA A 387 -5.79 23.26 14.48
C ALA A 387 -5.26 23.14 13.03
N ARG A 388 -4.98 24.26 12.35
CA ARG A 388 -4.40 24.28 10.99
C ARG A 388 -3.08 23.51 10.90
N MET A 389 -2.21 23.65 11.90
CA MET A 389 -0.91 22.97 11.93
C MET A 389 -1.01 21.46 12.06
N PHE A 390 -1.92 20.94 12.89
CA PHE A 390 -1.91 19.52 13.28
C PHE A 390 -3.07 18.68 12.70
N ASN A 391 -4.14 19.32 12.20
CA ASN A 391 -5.34 18.61 11.74
C ASN A 391 -5.08 17.61 10.61
N ALA A 392 -4.13 17.88 9.70
CA ALA A 392 -3.82 16.93 8.63
C ALA A 392 -3.35 15.57 9.20
N LYS A 393 -2.43 15.59 10.17
CA LYS A 393 -1.93 14.38 10.84
C LYS A 393 -3.02 13.72 11.70
N ILE A 394 -3.74 14.51 12.50
CA ILE A 394 -4.82 14.00 13.36
C ILE A 394 -5.91 13.32 12.52
N ARG A 395 -6.33 13.96 11.43
CA ARG A 395 -7.32 13.41 10.50
C ARG A 395 -6.83 12.11 9.88
N GLY A 396 -5.56 12.03 9.47
CA GLY A 396 -4.96 10.78 9.00
C GLY A 396 -5.06 9.65 10.03
N TRP A 397 -4.71 9.91 11.29
CA TRP A 397 -4.82 8.93 12.37
C TRP A 397 -6.27 8.50 12.64
N VAL A 398 -7.21 9.45 12.67
CA VAL A 398 -8.63 9.15 12.88
C VAL A 398 -9.17 8.34 11.71
N ASN A 399 -8.95 8.77 10.46
CA ASN A 399 -9.46 8.09 9.28
C ASN A 399 -8.94 6.65 9.18
N TYR A 400 -7.65 6.44 9.46
CA TYR A 400 -7.08 5.10 9.41
C TYR A 400 -7.59 4.24 10.57
N TYR A 401 -7.31 4.61 11.81
CA TYR A 401 -7.48 3.69 12.94
C TYR A 401 -8.92 3.57 13.46
N SER A 402 -9.82 4.49 13.10
CA SER A 402 -11.21 4.47 13.57
C SER A 402 -12.13 3.47 12.82
N ALA A 403 -11.62 2.77 11.81
CA ALA A 403 -12.41 1.85 10.98
C ALA A 403 -13.10 0.70 11.77
N PHE A 404 -12.46 0.19 12.82
CA PHE A 404 -12.96 -0.98 13.57
C PHE A 404 -13.28 -0.65 15.04
N TYR A 405 -12.28 -0.63 15.91
CA TYR A 405 -12.47 -0.41 17.36
C TYR A 405 -12.10 1.01 17.77
N LYS A 406 -13.00 1.96 17.47
CA LYS A 406 -12.80 3.42 17.65
C LYS A 406 -12.34 3.82 19.05
N SER A 407 -12.84 3.16 20.08
CA SER A 407 -12.52 3.48 21.48
C SER A 407 -11.04 3.28 21.82
N ALA A 408 -10.30 2.45 21.08
CA ALA A 408 -8.86 2.31 21.27
C ALA A 408 -8.06 3.59 20.96
N LEU A 409 -8.62 4.51 20.15
CA LEU A 409 -8.00 5.81 19.88
C LEU A 409 -8.20 6.82 21.00
N TYR A 410 -9.26 6.69 21.79
CA TYR A 410 -9.67 7.74 22.73
C TYR A 410 -8.57 8.15 23.72
N PRO A 411 -7.76 7.22 24.29
CA PRO A 411 -6.65 7.61 25.15
C PRO A 411 -5.63 8.51 24.45
N THR A 412 -5.26 8.19 23.20
CA THR A 412 -4.32 8.98 22.40
C THR A 412 -4.90 10.34 22.03
N LEU A 413 -6.17 10.41 21.63
CA LEU A 413 -6.82 11.66 21.26
C LEU A 413 -7.04 12.58 22.48
N ARG A 414 -7.40 12.01 23.64
CA ARG A 414 -7.49 12.77 24.90
C ARG A 414 -6.14 13.32 25.35
N GLN A 415 -5.02 12.71 24.95
CA GLN A 415 -3.70 13.28 25.21
C GLN A 415 -3.50 14.61 24.47
N ILE A 416 -4.02 14.74 23.25
CA ILE A 416 -4.00 16.01 22.50
C ILE A 416 -4.79 17.06 23.28
N ASP A 417 -6.00 16.73 23.74
CA ASP A 417 -6.82 17.63 24.57
C ASP A 417 -6.11 18.01 25.87
N ARG A 418 -5.41 17.09 26.53
CA ARG A 418 -4.57 17.40 27.71
C ARG A 418 -3.46 18.41 27.37
N LYS A 419 -2.82 18.29 26.20
CA LYS A 419 -1.81 19.27 25.75
C LYS A 419 -2.45 20.63 25.42
N LEU A 420 -3.64 20.65 24.83
CA LEU A 420 -4.41 21.87 24.60
C LEU A 420 -4.81 22.55 25.92
N VAL A 421 -5.22 21.78 26.93
CA VAL A 421 -5.48 22.30 28.28
C VAL A 421 -4.22 22.94 28.87
N LEU A 422 -3.06 22.30 28.74
CA LEU A 422 -1.79 22.89 29.20
C LEU A 422 -1.43 24.17 28.42
N TRP A 423 -1.63 24.18 27.11
CA TRP A 423 -1.47 25.38 26.28
C TRP A 423 -2.38 26.53 26.77
N LEU A 424 -3.66 26.26 27.06
CA LEU A 424 -4.58 27.25 27.62
C LEU A 424 -4.07 27.87 28.92
N THR A 425 -3.59 27.04 29.85
CA THR A 425 -3.06 27.52 31.14
C THR A 425 -1.80 28.37 30.99
N ARG A 426 -1.09 28.29 29.87
CA ARG A 426 0.13 29.06 29.59
C ARG A 426 -0.14 30.31 28.76
N LYS A 427 -1.08 30.25 27.83
CA LYS A 427 -1.49 31.38 26.99
C LYS A 427 -2.29 32.42 27.77
N TYR A 428 -3.25 31.99 28.59
CA TYR A 428 -4.19 32.90 29.25
C TYR A 428 -3.86 33.04 30.74
N LYS A 429 -3.48 34.25 31.17
CA LYS A 429 -3.18 34.57 32.58
C LYS A 429 -4.30 34.14 33.53
N ARG A 430 -5.58 34.36 33.14
CA ARG A 430 -6.78 33.97 33.92
C ARG A 430 -6.94 32.45 34.13
N LEU A 431 -6.28 31.62 33.32
CA LEU A 431 -6.34 30.16 33.39
C LEU A 431 -5.05 29.55 33.96
N ARG A 432 -4.05 30.36 34.32
CA ARG A 432 -2.78 29.89 34.88
C ARG A 432 -3.03 29.13 36.18
N GLY A 433 -2.47 27.93 36.31
CA GLY A 433 -2.70 27.03 37.45
C GLY A 433 -4.08 26.35 37.49
N HIS A 434 -5.08 26.84 36.77
CA HIS A 434 -6.46 26.36 36.84
C HIS A 434 -6.82 25.32 35.76
N ARG A 435 -6.19 24.13 35.83
CA ARG A 435 -6.37 23.06 34.83
C ARG A 435 -7.84 22.61 34.64
N ARG A 436 -8.62 22.55 35.72
CA ARG A 436 -10.04 22.15 35.66
C ARG A 436 -10.89 23.18 34.89
N ARG A 437 -10.68 24.48 35.16
CA ARG A 437 -11.35 25.56 34.43
C ARG A 437 -10.97 25.58 32.95
N ALA A 438 -9.69 25.37 32.64
CA ALA A 438 -9.21 25.26 31.26
C ALA A 438 -9.82 24.04 30.53
N SER A 439 -9.94 22.89 31.20
CA SER A 439 -10.62 21.71 30.66
C SER A 439 -12.09 21.96 30.34
N HIS A 440 -12.84 22.60 31.26
CA HIS A 440 -14.24 22.95 31.03
C HIS A 440 -14.40 23.96 29.89
N TRP A 441 -13.51 24.95 29.80
CA TRP A 441 -13.48 25.90 28.69
C TRP A 441 -13.26 25.18 27.36
N LEU A 442 -12.25 24.30 27.29
CA LEU A 442 -11.94 23.53 26.07
C LEU A 442 -13.13 22.66 25.66
N ALA A 443 -13.74 21.96 26.61
CA ALA A 443 -14.93 21.13 26.36
C ALA A 443 -16.12 21.96 25.84
N ARG A 444 -16.32 23.18 26.35
CA ARG A 444 -17.38 24.08 25.85
C ARG A 444 -17.12 24.50 24.40
N VAL A 445 -15.88 24.87 24.08
CA VAL A 445 -15.48 25.23 22.71
C VAL A 445 -15.61 24.03 21.77
N ALA A 446 -15.10 22.87 22.18
CA ALA A 446 -15.14 21.65 21.37
C ALA A 446 -16.57 21.16 21.08
N ARG A 447 -17.51 21.38 22.00
CA ARG A 447 -18.94 21.08 21.76
C ARG A 447 -19.59 22.09 20.82
N LYS A 448 -19.19 23.36 20.87
CA LYS A 448 -19.73 24.41 19.99
C LYS A 448 -19.23 24.27 18.55
N ASP A 449 -17.96 23.90 18.37
CA ASP A 449 -17.34 23.66 17.08
C ASP A 449 -16.57 22.34 17.07
N THR A 450 -17.26 21.26 16.76
CA THR A 450 -16.69 19.90 16.72
C THR A 450 -15.76 19.66 15.52
N ARG A 451 -15.70 20.60 14.57
CA ARG A 451 -14.90 20.47 13.33
C ARG A 451 -13.55 21.17 13.43
N LEU A 452 -13.38 22.07 14.40
CA LEU A 452 -12.13 22.80 14.59
C LEU A 452 -10.93 21.85 14.73
N PHE A 453 -11.02 20.81 15.56
CA PHE A 453 -10.05 19.72 15.57
C PHE A 453 -10.67 18.43 15.03
N ALA A 454 -9.94 17.74 14.16
CA ALA A 454 -10.43 16.54 13.49
C ALA A 454 -10.93 15.46 14.47
N HIS A 455 -10.29 15.32 15.64
CA HIS A 455 -10.66 14.33 16.65
C HIS A 455 -11.83 14.73 17.55
N TRP A 456 -12.26 15.99 17.54
CA TRP A 456 -13.34 16.46 18.41
C TRP A 456 -14.69 15.90 18.03
N SER A 457 -14.96 15.71 16.74
CA SER A 457 -16.15 14.99 16.26
C SER A 457 -16.31 13.61 16.90
N LEU A 458 -15.19 12.92 17.17
CA LEU A 458 -15.18 11.57 17.75
C LEU A 458 -15.31 11.58 19.28
N LEU A 459 -14.69 12.55 19.96
CA LEU A 459 -14.72 12.65 21.43
C LEU A 459 -15.98 13.36 21.95
N TRP A 460 -16.45 14.39 21.25
CA TRP A 460 -17.45 15.35 21.71
C TRP A 460 -18.72 15.38 20.83
N GLY A 461 -18.79 14.61 19.75
CA GLY A 461 -19.98 14.51 18.90
C GLY A 461 -21.17 13.81 19.58
N GLN A 462 -22.39 14.01 19.09
CA GLN A 462 -23.64 13.54 19.71
C GLN A 462 -23.65 12.02 20.03
N ALA A 463 -22.97 11.19 19.25
CA ALA A 463 -22.87 9.75 19.49
C ALA A 463 -21.99 9.36 20.71
N SER A 464 -21.13 10.25 21.24
CA SER A 464 -20.33 9.98 22.44
C SER A 464 -21.08 10.27 23.75
N MET A 465 -22.22 10.97 23.67
CA MET A 465 -23.02 11.38 24.85
C MET A 465 -23.88 10.23 25.41
N GLY A 466 -24.18 9.18 24.65
CA GLY A 466 -24.96 8.02 25.12
C GLY A 466 -24.17 6.97 25.93
N ARG A 467 -22.95 7.28 26.40
CA ARG A 467 -22.11 6.36 27.21
C ARG A 467 -21.67 6.94 28.56
N ALA A 468 -22.20 8.10 28.92
CA ALA A 468 -22.05 8.68 30.25
C ALA A 468 -23.45 8.85 30.84
N GLY A 469 -24.08 7.71 31.12
CA GLY A 469 -25.31 7.57 31.90
C GLY A 469 -25.06 6.44 32.87
#